data_AF-A0A1V8SBG7-F1
#
_entry.id   AF-A0A1V8SBG7-F1
#
_cell.length_a   1.000
_cell.length_b   1.000
_cell.length_c   1.000
_cell.angle_alpha   90.00
_cell.angle_beta   90.00
_cell.angle_gamma   90.00
#
_symmetry.space_group_name_H-M   'P 1'
#
loop_
_entity.id
_entity.type
_entity.pdbx_description
1 polymer ?
#
loop_
_entity_poly.entity_id
_entity_poly.type
_entity_poly.pdbx_seq_one_letter_code
_entity_poly.pdbx_strand_id
1 'polypeptide(L)'
;MAHAKGDYSPDYNEKHRDDVYFASAGEPVEDDMSWGKYLATRITTLKPPMDKVENPLTLLRLLSTKQWLFFTCSFIAWTWDAFDFFTVSLTVTDLAKTFGKTNTQISWGITLVLMFRSVGAITFGLAADRWGRKWPFVVNNLLFIVLELGTGFCQTYKQFLAVRALFGVAMGGLYGNVAATALEDCPERARGLISGMLQQGYAFGYLLATAFARGLVNTTSHGWRPLFWFGAGPPVLIIAFRLMLPETDSYIERQRVRAAGNAGATFVKEGKVALKRHWKLLIYMVLLMAGFNFMSHGSQDLYPTMLTNQYGFSANALTVTQVVANLGAMTGGTVIGYLSQMFGRRFSIISACILGGALLYPYCFIGNERVMAAAFFEQAAVQGAWGVIPIHLMELSPGSFRTFVVGTSYQLGNLVSSASSTIEATIGERFPLPPLVKEGKTTHRYAYGKVIAIFMGCVFAYVIVLTFLGPEYKGRSMGAAHDHDFEEATGRPIEDTDHDGFDKRHDSDEDQIAKSH
;
A
#
# COMPACT_ATOMS: atom_id res chain seq x y z
N MET A 1 -5.29 66.41 25.63
CA MET A 1 -4.95 66.03 27.03
C MET A 1 -5.23 64.56 27.19
N ALA A 2 -4.31 63.84 27.84
CA ALA A 2 -4.30 62.41 28.19
C ALA A 2 -3.88 61.39 27.11
N HIS A 3 -2.72 60.80 27.40
CA HIS A 3 -1.99 59.72 26.72
C HIS A 3 -2.65 58.35 26.90
N ALA A 4 -2.50 57.47 25.91
CA ALA A 4 -2.19 56.06 26.12
C ALA A 4 -1.39 55.52 24.91
N LYS A 5 -0.08 55.34 25.10
CA LYS A 5 0.78 54.56 24.21
C LYS A 5 0.53 53.07 24.50
N GLY A 6 0.23 52.28 23.48
CA GLY A 6 0.32 50.83 23.52
C GLY A 6 1.45 50.38 22.62
N ASP A 7 2.50 49.79 23.20
CA ASP A 7 3.64 49.21 22.51
C ASP A 7 3.18 48.09 21.56
N TYR A 8 3.45 48.24 20.27
CA TYR A 8 3.48 47.14 19.31
C TYR A 8 4.86 46.48 19.41
N SER A 9 4.94 45.34 20.09
CA SER A 9 6.12 44.47 20.05
C SER A 9 6.17 43.74 18.69
N PRO A 10 7.26 43.83 17.90
CA PRO A 10 7.39 43.13 16.63
C PRO A 10 7.68 41.62 16.75
N ASP A 11 7.88 41.10 17.96
CA ASP A 11 8.60 39.82 18.18
C ASP A 11 7.77 38.52 18.02
N TYR A 12 6.50 38.59 17.60
CA TYR A 12 5.65 37.38 17.52
C TYR A 12 5.55 36.76 16.11
N ASN A 13 6.08 37.41 15.07
CA ASN A 13 5.89 36.99 13.68
C ASN A 13 7.17 36.59 12.92
N GLU A 14 8.37 36.79 13.51
CA GLU A 14 9.62 36.33 12.89
C GLU A 14 9.94 34.88 13.27
N LYS A 15 9.71 34.47 14.53
CA LYS A 15 9.99 33.08 14.97
C LYS A 15 9.20 31.99 14.22
N HIS A 16 7.95 32.25 13.86
CA HIS A 16 7.15 31.30 13.07
C HIS A 16 7.44 31.33 11.57
N ARG A 17 8.10 32.38 11.07
CA ARG A 17 8.64 32.37 9.70
C ARG A 17 9.92 31.56 9.64
N ASP A 18 10.78 31.66 10.65
CA ASP A 18 12.02 30.90 10.70
C ASP A 18 11.79 29.39 10.85
N ASP A 19 10.82 28.96 11.67
CA ASP A 19 10.51 27.54 11.88
C ASP A 19 9.99 26.83 10.61
N VAL A 20 9.35 27.55 9.69
CA VAL A 20 8.86 27.01 8.41
C VAL A 20 9.96 27.03 7.34
N TYR A 21 10.88 28.00 7.39
CA TYR A 21 12.05 28.03 6.50
C TYR A 21 13.10 26.97 6.84
N PHE A 22 13.17 26.48 8.08
CA PHE A 22 14.06 25.36 8.45
C PHE A 22 13.63 23.99 7.88
N ALA A 23 12.43 23.86 7.32
CA ALA A 23 12.02 22.61 6.64
C ALA A 23 12.40 22.58 5.15
N SER A 24 12.87 23.70 4.57
CA SER A 24 13.25 23.78 3.15
C SER A 24 14.70 24.21 2.90
N ALA A 25 15.46 24.53 3.95
CA ALA A 25 16.87 24.90 3.85
C ALA A 25 17.78 23.73 4.26
N GLY A 26 18.12 22.87 3.29
CA GLY A 26 19.28 21.96 3.36
C GLY A 26 19.19 20.89 4.46
N GLU A 27 18.44 19.81 4.21
CA GLU A 27 18.60 18.61 5.04
C GLU A 27 20.01 18.04 4.83
N PRO A 28 20.84 17.91 5.89
CA PRO A 28 22.13 17.26 5.76
C PRO A 28 21.86 15.82 5.37
N VAL A 29 22.52 15.38 4.30
CA VAL A 29 22.55 13.99 3.87
C VAL A 29 22.85 13.15 5.11
N GLU A 30 21.92 12.27 5.52
CA GLU A 30 22.09 11.39 6.69
C GLU A 30 23.36 10.51 6.58
N ASP A 31 24.02 10.49 5.41
CA ASP A 31 25.26 9.76 5.10
C ASP A 31 26.47 10.13 5.97
N ASP A 32 26.51 11.32 6.60
CA ASP A 32 27.67 11.77 7.42
C ASP A 32 27.45 11.68 8.95
N MET A 33 26.32 11.15 9.41
CA MET A 33 26.04 11.05 10.86
C MET A 33 26.59 9.74 11.47
N SER A 34 27.32 9.87 12.59
CA SER A 34 27.70 8.71 13.42
C SER A 34 26.46 7.98 13.96
N TRP A 35 26.50 6.65 13.96
CA TRP A 35 25.41 5.76 14.40
C TRP A 35 24.78 6.14 15.75
N GLY A 36 25.59 6.60 16.72
CA GLY A 36 25.09 7.03 18.03
C GLY A 36 24.25 8.31 17.96
N LYS A 37 24.63 9.27 17.12
CA LYS A 37 23.83 10.49 16.88
C LYS A 37 22.57 10.16 16.10
N TYR A 38 22.66 9.28 15.09
CA TYR A 38 21.51 8.81 14.34
C TYR A 38 20.46 8.18 15.26
N LEU A 39 20.84 7.24 16.13
CA LEU A 39 19.90 6.61 17.08
C LEU A 39 19.30 7.61 18.07
N ALA A 40 20.07 8.59 18.55
CA ALA A 40 19.55 9.63 19.43
C ALA A 40 18.47 10.50 18.77
N THR A 41 18.58 10.78 17.46
CA THR A 41 17.54 11.52 16.73
C THR A 41 16.25 10.74 16.55
N ARG A 42 16.26 9.40 16.66
CA ARG A 42 15.06 8.58 16.43
C ARG A 42 14.04 8.67 17.56
N ILE A 43 14.48 8.99 18.78
CA ILE A 43 13.58 9.29 19.91
C ILE A 43 12.93 10.67 19.73
N THR A 44 13.70 11.68 19.30
CA THR A 44 13.19 13.05 19.16
C THR A 44 12.28 13.20 17.94
N THR A 45 12.59 12.54 16.82
CA THR A 45 11.77 12.51 15.60
C THR A 45 10.48 11.69 15.72
N LEU A 46 10.36 10.86 16.77
CA LEU A 46 9.11 10.12 17.05
C LEU A 46 8.07 10.99 17.76
N LYS A 47 8.46 12.15 18.30
CA LYS A 47 7.51 13.05 18.97
C LYS A 47 6.49 13.54 17.93
N PRO A 48 5.19 13.23 18.10
CA PRO A 48 4.19 13.58 17.10
C PRO A 48 4.12 15.11 16.95
N PRO A 49 4.06 15.64 15.72
CA PRO A 49 3.94 17.08 15.48
C PRO A 49 2.63 17.65 16.02
N MET A 50 1.61 16.81 16.24
CA MET A 50 0.30 17.20 16.79
C MET A 50 -0.36 18.32 15.96
N ASP A 51 -0.29 18.19 14.63
CA ASP A 51 -0.91 19.15 13.73
C ASP A 51 -2.42 19.22 13.94
N LYS A 52 -3.01 20.39 13.67
CA LYS A 52 -4.45 20.62 13.87
C LYS A 52 -5.27 19.62 13.05
N VAL A 53 -6.33 19.10 13.67
CA VAL A 53 -7.27 18.17 13.03
C VAL A 53 -8.10 18.94 12.01
N GLU A 54 -7.71 18.88 10.75
CA GLU A 54 -8.54 19.38 9.65
C GLU A 54 -9.68 18.40 9.38
N ASN A 55 -10.90 18.92 9.21
CA ASN A 55 -12.07 18.08 8.98
C ASN A 55 -11.86 17.22 7.71
N PRO A 56 -12.12 15.89 7.77
CA PRO A 56 -11.90 15.01 6.63
C PRO A 56 -12.71 15.44 5.39
N LEU A 57 -13.90 16.02 5.56
CA LEU A 57 -14.70 16.53 4.45
C LEU A 57 -14.05 17.75 3.79
N THR A 58 -13.36 18.60 4.57
CA THR A 58 -12.58 19.72 4.03
C THR A 58 -11.39 19.19 3.24
N LEU A 59 -10.65 18.21 3.77
CA LEU A 59 -9.53 17.57 3.07
C LEU A 59 -9.96 16.94 1.74
N LEU A 60 -11.11 16.27 1.70
CA LEU A 60 -11.65 15.69 0.48
C LEU A 60 -12.09 16.74 -0.55
N ARG A 61 -12.49 17.94 -0.10
CA ARG A 61 -12.84 19.08 -0.97
C ARG A 61 -11.63 19.83 -1.52
N LEU A 62 -10.45 19.69 -0.90
CA LEU A 62 -9.20 20.24 -1.43
C LEU A 62 -8.77 19.58 -2.74
N LEU A 63 -9.23 18.34 -2.99
CA LEU A 63 -8.88 17.63 -4.21
C LEU A 63 -9.59 18.23 -5.42
N SER A 64 -8.81 18.61 -6.43
CA SER A 64 -9.32 18.97 -7.75
C SER A 64 -9.99 17.78 -8.44
N THR A 65 -10.82 18.05 -9.44
CA THR A 65 -11.44 17.00 -10.27
C THR A 65 -10.40 16.06 -10.87
N LYS A 66 -9.26 16.60 -11.33
CA LYS A 66 -8.16 15.79 -11.89
C LYS A 66 -7.59 14.81 -10.85
N GLN A 67 -7.32 15.27 -9.63
CA GLN A 67 -6.82 14.41 -8.53
C GLN A 67 -7.84 13.35 -8.14
N TRP A 68 -9.14 13.68 -8.09
CA TRP A 68 -10.20 12.71 -7.85
C TRP A 68 -10.29 11.64 -8.94
N LEU A 69 -10.14 12.02 -10.20
CA LEU A 69 -10.12 11.07 -11.32
C LEU A 69 -8.89 10.15 -11.26
N PHE A 70 -7.72 10.69 -10.94
CA PHE A 70 -6.51 9.87 -10.73
C PHE A 70 -6.64 8.91 -9.56
N PHE A 71 -7.16 9.38 -8.43
CA PHE A 71 -7.43 8.54 -7.27
C PHE A 71 -8.42 7.43 -7.63
N THR A 72 -9.55 7.76 -8.26
CA THR A 72 -10.60 6.79 -8.60
C THR A 72 -10.08 5.74 -9.60
N CYS A 73 -9.35 6.17 -10.63
CA CYS A 73 -8.72 5.27 -11.59
C CYS A 73 -7.73 4.31 -10.91
N SER A 74 -6.92 4.82 -9.99
CA SER A 74 -5.91 4.04 -9.26
C SER A 74 -6.55 3.10 -8.24
N PHE A 75 -7.59 3.54 -7.54
CA PHE A 75 -8.35 2.74 -6.59
C PHE A 75 -9.03 1.57 -7.29
N ILE A 76 -9.75 1.81 -8.40
CA ILE A 76 -10.41 0.74 -9.16
C ILE A 76 -9.39 -0.26 -9.72
N ALA A 77 -8.25 0.22 -10.24
CA ALA A 77 -7.18 -0.65 -10.72
C ALA A 77 -6.57 -1.50 -9.60
N TRP A 78 -6.31 -0.92 -8.44
CA TRP A 78 -5.80 -1.65 -7.28
C TRP A 78 -6.80 -2.66 -6.73
N THR A 79 -8.09 -2.31 -6.71
CA THR A 79 -9.18 -3.22 -6.38
C THR A 79 -9.26 -4.39 -7.35
N TRP A 80 -9.12 -4.12 -8.65
CA TRP A 80 -9.22 -5.18 -9.66
C TRP A 80 -8.01 -6.11 -9.65
N ASP A 81 -6.81 -5.57 -9.39
CA ASP A 81 -5.60 -6.37 -9.19
C ASP A 81 -5.73 -7.34 -8.02
N ALA A 82 -6.29 -6.85 -6.90
CA ALA A 82 -6.61 -7.70 -5.76
C ALA A 82 -7.69 -8.73 -6.10
N PHE A 83 -8.73 -8.34 -6.86
CA PHE A 83 -9.75 -9.26 -7.34
C PHE A 83 -9.14 -10.44 -8.11
N ASP A 84 -8.35 -10.16 -9.15
CA ASP A 84 -7.72 -11.16 -10.01
C ASP A 84 -6.73 -12.05 -9.23
N PHE A 85 -6.03 -11.48 -8.25
CA PHE A 85 -5.16 -12.28 -7.38
C PHE A 85 -5.93 -13.31 -6.55
N PHE A 86 -7.08 -12.91 -5.98
CA PHE A 86 -7.87 -13.78 -5.13
C PHE A 86 -8.75 -14.79 -5.89
N THR A 87 -8.95 -14.64 -7.21
CA THR A 87 -9.71 -15.64 -8.00
C THR A 87 -9.13 -17.05 -7.87
N VAL A 88 -7.80 -17.18 -7.84
CA VAL A 88 -7.11 -18.47 -7.70
C VAL A 88 -7.31 -19.05 -6.31
N SER A 89 -7.14 -18.27 -5.24
CA SER A 89 -7.29 -18.77 -3.86
C SER A 89 -8.73 -19.24 -3.58
N LEU A 90 -9.71 -18.56 -4.16
CA LEU A 90 -11.13 -18.92 -4.04
C LEU A 90 -11.52 -20.14 -4.89
N THR A 91 -10.72 -20.53 -5.88
CA THR A 91 -11.02 -21.65 -6.80
C THR A 91 -10.03 -22.83 -6.69
N VAL A 92 -9.13 -22.83 -5.69
CA VAL A 92 -8.08 -23.87 -5.51
C VAL A 92 -8.63 -25.29 -5.61
N THR A 93 -9.75 -25.58 -4.93
CA THR A 93 -10.31 -26.94 -4.88
C THR A 93 -10.84 -27.40 -6.24
N ASP A 94 -11.41 -26.51 -7.04
CA ASP A 94 -11.94 -26.85 -8.36
C ASP A 94 -10.83 -26.95 -9.41
N LEU A 95 -9.79 -26.12 -9.29
CA LEU A 95 -8.55 -26.24 -10.06
C LEU A 95 -7.85 -27.58 -9.78
N ALA A 96 -7.78 -28.00 -8.52
CA ALA A 96 -7.17 -29.26 -8.09
C ALA A 96 -7.86 -30.47 -8.74
N LYS A 97 -9.21 -30.48 -8.74
CA LYS A 97 -10.00 -31.50 -9.44
C LYS A 97 -9.77 -31.47 -10.95
N THR A 98 -9.77 -30.28 -11.55
CA THR A 98 -9.63 -30.11 -13.01
C THR A 98 -8.28 -30.64 -13.51
N PHE A 99 -7.19 -30.38 -12.78
CA PHE A 99 -5.85 -30.75 -13.21
C PHE A 99 -5.33 -32.08 -12.62
N GLY A 100 -6.14 -32.78 -11.82
CA GLY A 100 -5.73 -34.01 -11.13
C GLY A 100 -4.53 -33.77 -10.19
N LYS A 101 -4.57 -32.68 -9.41
CA LYS A 101 -3.50 -32.24 -8.52
C LYS A 101 -4.03 -32.06 -7.10
N THR A 102 -3.11 -32.01 -6.13
CA THR A 102 -3.47 -31.66 -4.75
C THR A 102 -3.67 -30.15 -4.61
N ASN A 103 -4.43 -29.72 -3.60
CA ASN A 103 -4.59 -28.29 -3.30
C ASN A 103 -3.23 -27.62 -3.07
N THR A 104 -2.30 -28.30 -2.40
CA THR A 104 -0.92 -27.82 -2.19
C THR A 104 -0.18 -27.54 -3.50
N GLN A 105 -0.34 -28.41 -4.50
CA GLN A 105 0.25 -28.19 -5.83
C GLN A 105 -0.40 -26.98 -6.52
N ILE A 106 -1.71 -26.82 -6.47
CA ILE A 106 -2.37 -25.64 -7.04
C ILE A 106 -1.95 -24.35 -6.35
N SER A 107 -1.83 -24.36 -5.02
CA SER A 107 -1.34 -23.22 -4.23
C SER A 107 0.08 -22.79 -4.62
N TRP A 108 0.88 -23.69 -5.21
CA TRP A 108 2.18 -23.31 -5.77
C TRP A 108 2.09 -22.26 -6.88
N GLY A 109 0.97 -22.21 -7.61
CA GLY A 109 0.68 -21.14 -8.55
C GLY A 109 0.56 -19.76 -7.87
N ILE A 110 0.01 -19.70 -6.66
CA ILE A 110 -0.09 -18.47 -5.86
C ILE A 110 1.30 -18.03 -5.41
N THR A 111 2.12 -18.96 -4.89
CA THR A 111 3.50 -18.65 -4.50
C THR A 111 4.32 -18.16 -5.70
N LEU A 112 4.14 -18.78 -6.87
CA LEU A 112 4.84 -18.39 -8.09
C LEU A 112 4.49 -16.96 -8.51
N VAL A 113 3.21 -16.56 -8.40
CA VAL A 113 2.80 -15.16 -8.61
C VAL A 113 3.56 -14.24 -7.67
N LEU A 114 3.59 -14.54 -6.37
CA LEU A 114 4.31 -13.74 -5.36
C LEU A 114 5.80 -13.60 -5.67
N MET A 115 6.45 -14.68 -6.13
CA MET A 115 7.87 -14.66 -6.48
C MET A 115 8.16 -13.75 -7.68
N PHE A 116 7.34 -13.87 -8.74
CA PHE A 116 7.56 -13.15 -9.99
C PHE A 116 7.11 -11.68 -9.94
N ARG A 117 6.30 -11.29 -8.95
CA ARG A 117 5.95 -9.88 -8.68
C ARG A 117 7.17 -8.99 -8.50
N SER A 118 8.25 -9.50 -7.90
CA SER A 118 9.49 -8.73 -7.75
C SER A 118 10.11 -8.35 -9.11
N VAL A 119 10.09 -9.28 -10.07
CA VAL A 119 10.58 -9.03 -11.43
C VAL A 119 9.70 -7.98 -12.12
N GLY A 120 8.40 -8.08 -11.93
CA GLY A 120 7.43 -7.10 -12.41
C GLY A 120 7.66 -5.70 -11.87
N ALA A 121 7.81 -5.55 -10.55
CA ALA A 121 8.03 -4.25 -9.92
C ALA A 121 9.30 -3.55 -10.43
N ILE A 122 10.39 -4.30 -10.59
CA ILE A 122 11.65 -3.75 -11.10
C ILE A 122 11.47 -3.27 -12.55
N THR A 123 10.92 -4.12 -13.40
CA THR A 123 10.79 -3.85 -14.85
C THR A 123 9.80 -2.72 -15.13
N PHE A 124 8.57 -2.82 -14.61
CA PHE A 124 7.54 -1.81 -14.82
C PHE A 124 7.75 -0.55 -13.99
N GLY A 125 8.43 -0.64 -12.84
CA GLY A 125 8.82 0.52 -12.05
C GLY A 125 9.81 1.42 -12.80
N LEU A 126 10.86 0.83 -13.37
CA LEU A 126 11.79 1.56 -14.23
C LEU A 126 11.12 2.08 -15.50
N ALA A 127 10.20 1.30 -16.09
CA ALA A 127 9.41 1.74 -17.23
C ALA A 127 8.55 2.96 -16.89
N ALA A 128 7.97 3.01 -15.69
CA ALA A 128 7.14 4.13 -15.21
C ALA A 128 7.93 5.41 -14.97
N ASP A 129 9.09 5.30 -14.33
CA ASP A 129 9.94 6.46 -14.08
C ASP A 129 10.59 7.00 -15.38
N ARG A 130 10.69 6.15 -16.41
CA ARG A 130 11.21 6.52 -17.74
C ARG A 130 10.14 7.08 -18.69
N TRP A 131 9.07 6.34 -18.92
CA TRP A 131 8.05 6.62 -19.95
C TRP A 131 6.78 7.27 -19.41
N GLY A 132 6.73 7.52 -18.10
CA GLY A 132 5.56 8.09 -17.43
C GLY A 132 4.67 7.00 -16.85
N ARG A 133 3.67 7.42 -16.08
CA ARG A 133 2.82 6.53 -15.29
C ARG A 133 1.68 5.95 -16.13
N LYS A 134 1.34 6.56 -17.26
CA LYS A 134 0.21 6.19 -18.13
C LYS A 134 0.46 4.90 -18.88
N TRP A 135 1.56 4.81 -19.63
CA TRP A 135 1.78 3.70 -20.55
C TRP A 135 2.06 2.37 -19.84
N PRO A 136 2.93 2.30 -18.81
CA PRO A 136 3.14 1.07 -18.04
C PRO A 136 1.87 0.61 -17.32
N PHE A 137 1.04 1.53 -16.84
CA PHE A 137 -0.28 1.19 -16.28
C PHE A 137 -1.19 0.53 -17.33
N VAL A 138 -1.28 1.10 -18.54
CA VAL A 138 -2.08 0.53 -19.63
C VAL A 138 -1.55 -0.85 -20.05
N VAL A 139 -0.23 -0.99 -20.19
CA VAL A 139 0.41 -2.28 -20.54
C VAL A 139 0.14 -3.33 -19.48
N ASN A 140 0.24 -3.01 -18.19
CA ASN A 140 -0.09 -3.96 -17.11
C ASN A 140 -1.53 -4.44 -17.18
N ASN A 141 -2.49 -3.51 -17.38
CA ASN A 141 -3.89 -3.91 -17.50
C ASN A 141 -4.16 -4.76 -18.75
N LEU A 142 -3.48 -4.49 -19.88
CA LEU A 142 -3.56 -5.34 -21.08
C LEU A 142 -3.02 -6.75 -20.78
N LEU A 143 -1.91 -6.84 -20.05
CA LEU A 143 -1.36 -8.13 -19.63
C LEU A 143 -2.31 -8.88 -18.69
N PHE A 144 -3.00 -8.19 -17.76
CA PHE A 144 -4.03 -8.84 -16.93
C PHE A 144 -5.14 -9.46 -17.77
N ILE A 145 -5.68 -8.73 -18.76
CA ILE A 145 -6.72 -9.25 -19.65
C ILE A 145 -6.25 -10.54 -20.33
N VAL A 146 -5.07 -10.51 -20.95
CA VAL A 146 -4.54 -11.64 -21.71
C VAL A 146 -4.25 -12.85 -20.81
N LEU A 147 -3.65 -12.61 -19.64
CA LEU A 147 -3.22 -13.67 -18.73
C LEU A 147 -4.38 -14.25 -17.92
N GLU A 148 -5.39 -13.45 -17.60
CA GLU A 148 -6.58 -13.93 -16.89
C GLU A 148 -7.49 -14.73 -17.83
N LEU A 149 -7.71 -14.25 -19.07
CA LEU A 149 -8.33 -15.08 -20.12
C LEU A 149 -7.54 -16.36 -20.35
N GLY A 150 -6.21 -16.24 -20.50
CA GLY A 150 -5.31 -17.38 -20.71
C GLY A 150 -5.44 -18.43 -19.60
N THR A 151 -5.71 -18.01 -18.36
CA THR A 151 -5.94 -18.93 -17.24
C THR A 151 -7.21 -19.73 -17.41
N GLY A 152 -8.31 -19.10 -17.84
CA GLY A 152 -9.56 -19.79 -18.16
C GLY A 152 -9.41 -20.87 -19.24
N PHE A 153 -8.45 -20.72 -20.14
CA PHE A 153 -8.16 -21.69 -21.22
C PHE A 153 -7.07 -22.73 -20.88
N CYS A 154 -6.48 -22.68 -19.69
CA CYS A 154 -5.49 -23.68 -19.27
C CYS A 154 -6.12 -25.08 -19.21
N GLN A 155 -5.49 -26.05 -19.88
CA GLN A 155 -5.91 -27.46 -19.88
C GLN A 155 -4.96 -28.34 -19.05
N THR A 156 -3.73 -27.87 -18.82
CA THR A 156 -2.72 -28.61 -18.06
C THR A 156 -2.19 -27.80 -16.89
N TYR A 157 -1.77 -28.49 -15.83
CA TYR A 157 -1.13 -27.86 -14.67
C TYR A 157 0.13 -27.06 -15.04
N LYS A 158 0.92 -27.51 -16.03
CA LYS A 158 2.12 -26.79 -16.47
C LYS A 158 1.77 -25.48 -17.17
N GLN A 159 0.74 -25.46 -18.01
CA GLN A 159 0.23 -24.22 -18.63
C GLN A 159 -0.28 -23.26 -17.55
N PHE A 160 -1.04 -23.78 -16.58
CA PHE A 160 -1.52 -23.00 -15.45
C PHE A 160 -0.36 -22.32 -14.70
N LEU A 161 0.68 -23.07 -14.32
CA LEU A 161 1.85 -22.48 -13.67
C LEU A 161 2.56 -21.43 -14.53
N ALA A 162 2.73 -21.68 -15.83
CA ALA A 162 3.38 -20.73 -16.73
C ALA A 162 2.61 -19.40 -16.82
N VAL A 163 1.28 -19.47 -16.98
CA VAL A 163 0.42 -18.28 -17.02
C VAL A 163 0.44 -17.55 -15.67
N ARG A 164 0.47 -18.27 -14.55
CA ARG A 164 0.58 -17.66 -13.21
C ARG A 164 1.93 -16.99 -12.97
N ALA A 165 3.05 -17.54 -13.45
CA ALA A 165 4.34 -16.85 -13.39
C ALA A 165 4.32 -15.52 -14.14
N LEU A 166 3.78 -15.52 -15.37
CA LEU A 166 3.64 -14.30 -16.18
C LEU A 166 2.67 -13.30 -15.54
N PHE A 167 1.57 -13.78 -14.94
CA PHE A 167 0.64 -12.95 -14.19
C PHE A 167 1.33 -12.28 -12.99
N GLY A 168 2.21 -13.00 -12.30
CA GLY A 168 3.07 -12.42 -11.26
C GLY A 168 3.89 -11.24 -11.77
N VAL A 169 4.51 -11.35 -12.95
CA VAL A 169 5.27 -10.25 -13.55
C VAL A 169 4.37 -9.04 -13.85
N ALA A 170 3.16 -9.24 -14.39
CA ALA A 170 2.22 -8.14 -14.64
C ALA A 170 1.74 -7.48 -13.32
N MET A 171 1.33 -8.29 -12.35
CA MET A 171 0.86 -7.85 -11.03
C MET A 171 1.93 -7.05 -10.28
N GLY A 172 3.18 -7.48 -10.40
CA GLY A 172 4.33 -6.81 -9.78
C GLY A 172 4.42 -5.32 -10.10
N GLY A 173 4.11 -4.98 -11.34
CA GLY A 173 4.29 -3.64 -11.90
C GLY A 173 3.19 -2.64 -11.61
N LEU A 174 2.05 -3.08 -11.06
CA LEU A 174 0.89 -2.20 -10.90
C LEU A 174 0.98 -1.32 -9.65
N TYR A 175 1.37 -1.89 -8.50
CA TYR A 175 1.32 -1.20 -7.19
C TYR A 175 2.02 0.16 -7.19
N GLY A 176 3.28 0.21 -7.65
CA GLY A 176 4.02 1.48 -7.72
C GLY A 176 3.36 2.51 -8.64
N ASN A 177 2.77 2.05 -9.75
CA ASN A 177 2.09 2.92 -10.72
C ASN A 177 0.79 3.51 -10.17
N VAL A 178 -0.04 2.71 -9.49
CA VAL A 178 -1.28 3.18 -8.86
C VAL A 178 -0.99 4.12 -7.70
N ALA A 179 0.02 3.81 -6.87
CA ALA A 179 0.44 4.68 -5.77
C ALA A 179 0.94 6.03 -6.29
N ALA A 180 1.81 6.03 -7.31
CA ALA A 180 2.29 7.27 -7.92
C ALA A 180 1.18 8.08 -8.57
N THR A 181 0.32 7.44 -9.36
CA THR A 181 -0.80 8.13 -10.04
C THR A 181 -1.76 8.77 -9.04
N ALA A 182 -2.05 8.11 -7.91
CA ALA A 182 -2.97 8.62 -6.90
C ALA A 182 -2.38 9.71 -5.99
N LEU A 183 -1.08 9.63 -5.67
CA LEU A 183 -0.51 10.40 -4.55
C LEU A 183 0.49 11.48 -4.96
N GLU A 184 1.11 11.42 -6.15
CA GLU A 184 2.12 12.43 -6.54
C GLU A 184 1.53 13.85 -6.60
N ASP A 185 0.39 14.00 -7.26
CA ASP A 185 -0.26 15.29 -7.42
C ASP A 185 -1.25 15.57 -6.28
N CYS A 186 -1.36 14.70 -5.27
CA CYS A 186 -2.31 14.88 -4.15
C CYS A 186 -1.84 16.02 -3.23
N PRO A 187 -2.74 16.92 -2.77
CA PRO A 187 -2.40 17.97 -1.81
C PRO A 187 -1.80 17.38 -0.54
N GLU A 188 -0.70 17.95 -0.05
CA GLU A 188 0.11 17.40 1.06
C GLU A 188 -0.71 17.10 2.31
N ARG A 189 -1.69 17.97 2.61
CA ARG A 189 -2.60 17.84 3.76
C ARG A 189 -3.57 16.66 3.63
N ALA A 190 -3.95 16.28 2.41
CA ALA A 190 -4.90 15.18 2.17
C ALA A 190 -4.21 13.83 1.94
N ARG A 191 -2.89 13.81 1.70
CA ARG A 191 -2.14 12.60 1.29
C ARG A 191 -2.31 11.42 2.25
N GLY A 192 -2.34 11.66 3.57
CA GLY A 192 -2.57 10.59 4.56
C GLY A 192 -3.92 9.90 4.39
N LEU A 193 -5.01 10.67 4.25
CA LEU A 193 -6.36 10.15 4.05
C LEU A 193 -6.47 9.41 2.71
N ILE A 194 -6.00 10.02 1.62
CA ILE A 194 -6.07 9.44 0.27
C ILE A 194 -5.23 8.16 0.17
N SER A 195 -4.06 8.11 0.82
CA SER A 195 -3.25 6.88 0.95
C SER A 195 -4.02 5.78 1.68
N GLY A 196 -4.63 6.13 2.81
CA GLY A 196 -5.45 5.22 3.60
C GLY A 196 -6.55 4.58 2.76
N MET A 197 -7.32 5.41 2.05
CA MET A 197 -8.39 4.99 1.16
C MET A 197 -7.87 4.14 0.00
N LEU A 198 -6.77 4.56 -0.65
CA LEU A 198 -6.18 3.85 -1.78
C LEU A 198 -5.82 2.41 -1.40
N GLN A 199 -5.15 2.22 -0.26
CA GLN A 199 -4.73 0.90 0.18
C GLN A 199 -5.92 -0.06 0.39
N GLN A 200 -7.09 0.47 0.79
CA GLN A 200 -8.30 -0.33 1.02
C GLN A 200 -8.91 -0.90 -0.26
N GLY A 201 -8.45 -0.46 -1.43
CA GLY A 201 -8.79 -1.10 -2.69
C GLY A 201 -8.51 -2.61 -2.65
N TYR A 202 -7.45 -3.06 -1.95
CA TYR A 202 -7.11 -4.47 -1.81
C TYR A 202 -8.16 -5.28 -1.06
N ALA A 203 -8.58 -4.81 0.12
CA ALA A 203 -9.64 -5.46 0.92
C ALA A 203 -10.99 -5.43 0.19
N PHE A 204 -11.29 -4.32 -0.49
CA PHE A 204 -12.49 -4.21 -1.32
C PHE A 204 -12.46 -5.20 -2.49
N GLY A 205 -11.31 -5.39 -3.13
CA GLY A 205 -11.11 -6.37 -4.20
C GLY A 205 -11.32 -7.80 -3.74
N TYR A 206 -10.84 -8.17 -2.54
CA TYR A 206 -11.12 -9.47 -1.93
C TYR A 206 -12.63 -9.72 -1.73
N LEU A 207 -13.36 -8.71 -1.23
CA LEU A 207 -14.81 -8.81 -1.04
C LEU A 207 -15.55 -8.99 -2.36
N LEU A 208 -15.17 -8.23 -3.39
CA LEU A 208 -15.71 -8.40 -4.74
C LEU A 208 -15.39 -9.80 -5.28
N ALA A 209 -14.14 -10.27 -5.17
CA ALA A 209 -13.75 -11.60 -5.62
C ALA A 209 -14.58 -12.68 -4.93
N THR A 210 -14.79 -12.56 -3.62
CA THR A 210 -15.63 -13.49 -2.86
C THR A 210 -17.09 -13.47 -3.32
N ALA A 211 -17.66 -12.28 -3.55
CA ALA A 211 -19.03 -12.13 -4.02
C ALA A 211 -19.24 -12.71 -5.43
N PHE A 212 -18.35 -12.36 -6.36
CA PHE A 212 -18.41 -12.87 -7.74
C PHE A 212 -18.06 -14.36 -7.83
N ALA A 213 -17.11 -14.85 -7.03
CA ALA A 213 -16.85 -16.29 -6.96
C ALA A 213 -18.09 -17.05 -6.53
N ARG A 214 -18.81 -16.56 -5.50
CA ARG A 214 -20.08 -17.15 -5.06
C ARG A 214 -21.18 -17.13 -6.14
N GLY A 215 -21.18 -16.12 -7.02
CA GLY A 215 -22.16 -15.97 -8.09
C GLY A 215 -21.80 -16.65 -9.43
N LEU A 216 -20.52 -16.89 -9.70
CA LEU A 216 -20.03 -17.34 -11.02
C LEU A 216 -19.39 -18.73 -11.01
N VAL A 217 -18.80 -19.14 -9.88
CA VAL A 217 -18.11 -20.44 -9.80
C VAL A 217 -19.14 -21.56 -9.66
N ASN A 218 -19.01 -22.59 -10.49
CA ASN A 218 -19.88 -23.77 -10.52
C ASN A 218 -21.36 -23.46 -10.83
N THR A 219 -21.68 -22.28 -11.39
CA THR A 219 -23.03 -21.94 -11.86
C THR A 219 -23.27 -22.34 -13.32
N THR A 220 -22.20 -22.64 -14.05
CA THR A 220 -22.25 -23.14 -15.44
C THR A 220 -21.46 -24.44 -15.57
N SER A 221 -21.62 -25.14 -16.70
CA SER A 221 -20.85 -26.34 -17.04
C SER A 221 -19.33 -26.11 -17.10
N HIS A 222 -18.87 -24.85 -17.16
CA HIS A 222 -17.46 -24.49 -17.24
C HIS A 222 -16.78 -24.35 -15.87
N GLY A 223 -17.50 -24.60 -14.76
CA GLY A 223 -16.95 -24.66 -13.41
C GLY A 223 -16.42 -23.30 -12.94
N TRP A 224 -15.09 -23.20 -12.76
CA TRP A 224 -14.40 -22.01 -12.27
C TRP A 224 -14.07 -20.97 -13.35
N ARG A 225 -14.04 -21.37 -14.63
CA ARG A 225 -13.59 -20.51 -15.75
C ARG A 225 -14.36 -19.19 -15.93
N PRO A 226 -15.71 -19.13 -15.73
CA PRO A 226 -16.45 -17.88 -15.88
C PRO A 226 -15.94 -16.75 -14.97
N LEU A 227 -15.42 -17.07 -13.79
CA LEU A 227 -14.85 -16.07 -12.88
C LEU A 227 -13.65 -15.36 -13.52
N PHE A 228 -12.77 -16.10 -14.21
CA PHE A 228 -11.58 -15.58 -14.88
C PHE A 228 -11.95 -14.80 -16.16
N TRP A 229 -12.94 -15.29 -16.91
CA TRP A 229 -13.44 -14.57 -18.09
C TRP A 229 -14.09 -13.23 -17.72
N PHE A 230 -14.83 -13.21 -16.61
CA PHE A 230 -15.37 -11.97 -16.07
C PHE A 230 -14.27 -11.05 -15.53
N GLY A 231 -13.29 -11.60 -14.81
CA GLY A 231 -12.10 -10.87 -14.33
C GLY A 231 -11.38 -10.11 -15.44
N ALA A 232 -11.29 -10.69 -16.63
CA ALA A 232 -10.66 -10.04 -17.77
C ALA A 232 -11.46 -8.88 -18.41
N GLY A 233 -12.74 -8.68 -18.05
CA GLY A 233 -13.58 -7.65 -18.65
C GLY A 233 -13.29 -6.23 -18.13
N PRO A 234 -13.44 -5.97 -16.82
CA PRO A 234 -13.30 -4.62 -16.25
C PRO A 234 -11.96 -3.91 -16.46
N PRO A 235 -10.80 -4.58 -16.58
CA PRO A 235 -9.55 -3.91 -16.97
C PRO A 235 -9.65 -3.17 -18.31
N VAL A 236 -10.53 -3.56 -19.23
CA VAL A 236 -10.80 -2.82 -20.48
C VAL A 236 -11.36 -1.42 -20.18
N LEU A 237 -12.29 -1.32 -19.23
CA LEU A 237 -12.87 -0.05 -18.80
C LEU A 237 -11.84 0.81 -18.05
N ILE A 238 -11.00 0.17 -17.23
CA ILE A 238 -9.92 0.83 -16.50
C ILE A 238 -8.88 1.41 -17.47
N ILE A 239 -8.53 0.67 -18.53
CA ILE A 239 -7.66 1.16 -19.61
C ILE A 239 -8.31 2.35 -20.32
N ALA A 240 -9.57 2.23 -20.75
CA ALA A 240 -10.28 3.31 -21.41
C ALA A 240 -10.29 4.58 -20.54
N PHE A 241 -10.57 4.42 -19.24
CA PHE A 241 -10.53 5.52 -18.28
C PHE A 241 -9.13 6.12 -18.15
N ARG A 242 -8.07 5.32 -17.99
CA ARG A 242 -6.69 5.81 -17.89
C ARG A 242 -6.22 6.50 -19.16
N LEU A 243 -6.67 6.06 -20.34
CA LEU A 243 -6.33 6.66 -21.63
C LEU A 243 -6.91 8.06 -21.78
N MET A 244 -8.07 8.35 -21.18
CA MET A 244 -8.68 9.67 -21.16
C MET A 244 -8.00 10.64 -20.19
N LEU A 245 -7.20 10.14 -19.25
CA LEU A 245 -6.49 10.96 -18.28
C LEU A 245 -5.09 11.39 -18.79
N PRO A 246 -4.65 12.61 -18.45
CA PRO A 246 -3.29 13.07 -18.75
C PRO A 246 -2.24 12.35 -17.88
N GLU A 247 -0.98 12.73 -18.04
CA GLU A 247 0.07 12.34 -17.08
C GLU A 247 0.05 13.22 -15.82
N THR A 248 0.72 12.76 -14.76
CA THR A 248 0.87 13.52 -13.51
C THR A 248 1.65 14.81 -13.76
N ASP A 249 1.26 15.90 -13.11
CA ASP A 249 1.94 17.19 -13.26
C ASP A 249 3.40 17.08 -12.78
N SER A 250 3.61 16.32 -11.70
CA SER A 250 4.94 15.95 -11.19
C SER A 250 5.82 15.24 -12.24
N TYR A 251 5.24 14.41 -13.11
CA TYR A 251 5.97 13.77 -14.22
C TYR A 251 6.28 14.77 -15.33
N ILE A 252 5.29 15.57 -15.71
CA ILE A 252 5.39 16.55 -16.81
C ILE A 252 6.48 17.58 -16.49
N GLU A 253 6.53 18.08 -15.26
CA GLU A 253 7.57 19.00 -14.78
C GLU A 253 8.97 18.40 -14.94
N ARG A 254 9.20 17.17 -14.45
CA ARG A 254 10.48 16.47 -14.61
C ARG A 254 10.83 16.20 -16.07
N GLN A 255 9.84 15.86 -16.90
CA GLN A 255 10.06 15.62 -18.31
C GLN A 255 10.51 16.89 -19.04
N ARG A 256 9.94 18.06 -18.69
CA ARG A 256 10.37 19.36 -19.25
C ARG A 256 11.85 19.63 -18.95
N VAL A 257 12.29 19.38 -17.73
CA VAL A 257 13.70 19.57 -17.36
C VAL A 257 14.61 18.53 -18.02
N ARG A 258 14.18 17.26 -18.13
CA ARG A 258 14.92 16.21 -18.86
C ARG A 258 15.00 16.48 -20.38
N ALA A 259 13.99 17.15 -20.96
CA ALA A 259 13.95 17.52 -22.37
C ALA A 259 14.94 18.66 -22.72
N ALA A 260 15.41 19.42 -21.73
CA ALA A 260 16.46 20.42 -21.92
C ALA A 260 17.87 19.81 -22.14
N GLY A 261 18.00 18.47 -22.11
CA GLY A 261 19.22 17.72 -22.38
C GLY A 261 18.95 16.33 -23.00
N ASN A 262 19.91 15.40 -22.91
CA ASN A 262 19.70 14.02 -23.36
C ASN A 262 18.93 13.23 -22.29
N ALA A 263 17.61 13.20 -22.41
CA ALA A 263 16.70 12.54 -21.46
C ALA A 263 17.10 11.10 -21.09
N GLY A 264 17.67 10.34 -22.03
CA GLY A 264 18.14 8.97 -21.77
C GLY A 264 19.39 8.92 -20.89
N ALA A 265 20.39 9.76 -21.19
CA ALA A 265 21.63 9.83 -20.42
C ALA A 265 21.39 10.43 -19.02
N THR A 266 20.52 11.44 -18.91
CA THR A 266 20.13 12.04 -17.62
C THR A 266 19.46 11.01 -16.72
N PHE A 267 18.52 10.21 -17.24
CA PHE A 267 17.87 9.13 -16.48
C PHE A 267 18.88 8.09 -15.95
N VAL A 268 19.86 7.67 -16.77
CA VAL A 268 20.89 6.72 -16.32
C VAL A 268 21.79 7.34 -15.24
N LYS A 269 22.13 8.63 -15.38
CA LYS A 269 22.92 9.37 -14.38
C LYS A 269 22.15 9.51 -13.06
N GLU A 270 20.89 9.93 -13.11
CA GLU A 270 20.00 10.00 -11.95
C GLU A 270 19.91 8.63 -11.26
N GLY A 271 19.77 7.53 -12.02
CA GLY A 271 19.67 6.18 -11.45
C GLY A 271 20.94 5.73 -10.74
N LYS A 272 22.11 6.09 -11.30
CA LYS A 272 23.39 5.80 -10.67
C LYS A 272 23.58 6.60 -9.38
N VAL A 273 23.17 7.87 -9.35
CA VAL A 273 23.23 8.72 -8.15
C VAL A 273 22.25 8.19 -7.09
N ALA A 274 21.00 7.97 -7.48
CA ALA A 274 19.95 7.48 -6.58
C ALA A 274 20.32 6.12 -5.97
N LEU A 275 20.84 5.18 -6.75
CA LEU A 275 21.27 3.89 -6.23
C LEU A 275 22.49 4.03 -5.29
N LYS A 276 23.47 4.88 -5.63
CA LYS A 276 24.67 5.07 -4.80
C LYS A 276 24.34 5.72 -3.45
N ARG A 277 23.40 6.67 -3.42
CA ARG A 277 23.00 7.42 -2.23
C ARG A 277 21.96 6.69 -1.39
N HIS A 278 20.97 6.08 -2.04
CA HIS A 278 19.77 5.55 -1.36
C HIS A 278 19.69 4.02 -1.27
N TRP A 279 20.75 3.27 -1.59
CA TRP A 279 20.70 1.79 -1.46
C TRP A 279 20.43 1.32 -0.02
N LYS A 280 20.94 2.03 1.00
CA LYS A 280 20.64 1.73 2.42
C LYS A 280 19.14 1.93 2.72
N LEU A 281 18.56 3.01 2.17
CA LEU A 281 17.14 3.31 2.31
C LEU A 281 16.27 2.28 1.59
N LEU A 282 16.69 1.84 0.39
CA LEU A 282 15.99 0.76 -0.32
C LEU A 282 16.00 -0.54 0.49
N ILE A 283 17.14 -0.93 1.07
CA ILE A 283 17.22 -2.10 1.96
C ILE A 283 16.29 -1.92 3.17
N TYR A 284 16.31 -0.75 3.80
CA TYR A 284 15.40 -0.43 4.90
C TYR A 284 13.93 -0.59 4.49
N MET A 285 13.53 -0.02 3.36
CA MET A 285 12.16 -0.12 2.84
C MET A 285 11.77 -1.56 2.50
N VAL A 286 12.69 -2.36 1.94
CA VAL A 286 12.45 -3.79 1.67
C VAL A 286 12.22 -4.55 2.98
N LEU A 287 13.03 -4.30 4.02
CA LEU A 287 12.88 -4.95 5.32
C LEU A 287 11.58 -4.51 6.03
N LEU A 288 11.26 -3.21 5.98
CA LEU A 288 10.00 -2.68 6.49
C LEU A 288 8.83 -3.38 5.80
N MET A 289 8.87 -3.46 4.47
CA MET A 289 7.83 -4.12 3.69
C MET A 289 7.75 -5.62 3.94
N ALA A 290 8.86 -6.31 4.21
CA ALA A 290 8.82 -7.70 4.64
C ALA A 290 8.02 -7.84 5.93
N GLY A 291 8.24 -6.97 6.92
CA GLY A 291 7.47 -6.94 8.17
C GLY A 291 5.98 -6.71 7.95
N PHE A 292 5.63 -5.73 7.12
CA PHE A 292 4.24 -5.43 6.78
C PHE A 292 3.52 -6.57 6.05
N ASN A 293 4.20 -7.22 5.10
CA ASN A 293 3.62 -8.36 4.41
C ASN A 293 3.51 -9.58 5.34
N PHE A 294 4.50 -9.83 6.22
CA PHE A 294 4.36 -10.85 7.27
C PHE A 294 3.18 -10.57 8.21
N MET A 295 2.91 -9.30 8.52
CA MET A 295 1.80 -8.87 9.38
C MET A 295 0.44 -9.17 8.74
N SER A 296 0.28 -8.94 7.44
CA SER A 296 -0.96 -9.29 6.73
C SER A 296 -1.11 -10.79 6.54
N HIS A 297 -0.11 -11.45 5.98
CA HIS A 297 -0.21 -12.88 5.68
C HIS A 297 -0.34 -13.74 6.94
N GLY A 298 0.41 -13.42 8.00
CA GLY A 298 0.30 -14.12 9.29
C GLY A 298 -1.04 -13.92 9.99
N SER A 299 -1.67 -12.75 9.83
CA SER A 299 -2.99 -12.52 10.43
C SER A 299 -4.15 -13.07 9.59
N GLN A 300 -4.01 -13.19 8.26
CA GLN A 300 -5.14 -13.44 7.35
C GLN A 300 -5.16 -14.85 6.74
N ASP A 301 -4.01 -15.39 6.30
CA ASP A 301 -3.98 -16.55 5.40
C ASP A 301 -4.52 -17.83 6.05
N LEU A 302 -4.08 -18.13 7.27
CA LEU A 302 -4.53 -19.31 8.02
C LEU A 302 -5.72 -19.03 8.94
N TYR A 303 -6.20 -17.79 9.00
CA TYR A 303 -7.35 -17.44 9.83
C TYR A 303 -8.64 -18.22 9.45
N PRO A 304 -9.02 -18.37 8.16
CA PRO A 304 -10.11 -19.27 7.78
C PRO A 304 -9.92 -20.71 8.25
N THR A 305 -8.69 -21.22 8.12
CA THR A 305 -8.33 -22.57 8.54
C THR A 305 -8.44 -22.71 10.05
N MET A 306 -8.01 -21.72 10.83
CA MET A 306 -8.19 -21.71 12.28
C MET A 306 -9.68 -21.76 12.65
N LEU A 307 -10.52 -20.90 12.09
CA LEU A 307 -11.95 -20.87 12.42
C LEU A 307 -12.67 -22.19 12.10
N THR A 308 -12.30 -22.84 10.99
CA THR A 308 -12.90 -24.11 10.58
C THR A 308 -12.28 -25.32 11.28
N ASN A 309 -10.95 -25.44 11.29
CA ASN A 309 -10.22 -26.55 11.87
C ASN A 309 -10.23 -26.51 13.41
N GLN A 310 -9.95 -25.36 14.03
CA GLN A 310 -9.88 -25.25 15.50
C GLN A 310 -11.24 -25.01 16.13
N TYR A 311 -12.12 -24.22 15.51
CA TYR A 311 -13.41 -23.84 16.12
C TYR A 311 -14.66 -24.43 15.45
N GLY A 312 -14.51 -25.15 14.32
CA GLY A 312 -15.63 -25.85 13.69
C GLY A 312 -16.67 -24.93 13.07
N PHE A 313 -16.30 -23.70 12.69
CA PHE A 313 -17.23 -22.73 12.09
C PHE A 313 -17.86 -23.30 10.82
N SER A 314 -19.16 -23.01 10.63
CA SER A 314 -19.84 -23.30 9.37
C SER A 314 -19.30 -22.43 8.24
N ALA A 315 -19.49 -22.84 6.98
CA ALA A 315 -19.09 -22.04 5.82
C ALA A 315 -19.74 -20.64 5.83
N ASN A 316 -20.98 -20.54 6.32
CA ASN A 316 -21.67 -19.25 6.46
C ASN A 316 -21.02 -18.39 7.55
N ALA A 317 -20.79 -18.94 8.75
CA ALA A 317 -20.14 -18.21 9.85
C ALA A 317 -18.73 -17.74 9.46
N LEU A 318 -17.94 -18.60 8.78
CA LEU A 318 -16.63 -18.21 8.26
C LEU A 318 -16.73 -17.02 7.29
N THR A 319 -17.66 -17.08 6.33
CA THR A 319 -17.85 -16.01 5.34
C THR A 319 -18.23 -14.70 6.01
N VAL A 320 -19.18 -14.74 6.96
CA VAL A 320 -19.59 -13.54 7.71
C VAL A 320 -18.43 -12.97 8.52
N THR A 321 -17.66 -13.80 9.22
CA THR A 321 -16.49 -13.34 9.98
C THR A 321 -15.45 -12.68 9.07
N GLN A 322 -15.19 -13.25 7.88
CA GLN A 322 -14.27 -12.66 6.91
C GLN A 322 -14.76 -11.32 6.37
N VAL A 323 -16.06 -11.18 6.10
CA VAL A 323 -16.64 -9.90 5.69
C VAL A 323 -16.47 -8.85 6.80
N VAL A 324 -16.78 -9.19 8.05
CA VAL A 324 -16.61 -8.29 9.19
C VAL A 324 -15.14 -7.89 9.38
N ALA A 325 -14.21 -8.85 9.24
CA ALA A 325 -12.77 -8.60 9.31
C ALA A 325 -12.32 -7.63 8.21
N ASN A 326 -12.80 -7.79 6.97
CA ASN A 326 -12.50 -6.88 5.87
C ASN A 326 -13.12 -5.48 6.04
N LEU A 327 -14.29 -5.36 6.65
CA LEU A 327 -14.85 -4.05 7.02
C LEU A 327 -14.01 -3.36 8.09
N GLY A 328 -13.50 -4.13 9.06
CA GLY A 328 -12.52 -3.66 10.03
C GLY A 328 -11.26 -3.13 9.36
N ALA A 329 -10.70 -3.92 8.45
CA ALA A 329 -9.58 -3.53 7.61
C ALA A 329 -9.81 -2.18 6.90
N MET A 330 -10.92 -2.05 6.17
CA MET A 330 -11.24 -0.86 5.39
C MET A 330 -11.39 0.39 6.27
N THR A 331 -12.08 0.25 7.40
CA THR A 331 -12.29 1.35 8.34
C THR A 331 -10.99 1.75 9.03
N GLY A 332 -10.23 0.78 9.55
CA GLY A 332 -8.95 1.01 10.23
C GLY A 332 -7.92 1.66 9.33
N GLY A 333 -7.72 1.14 8.11
CA GLY A 333 -6.76 1.70 7.16
C GLY A 333 -7.08 3.12 6.71
N THR A 334 -8.35 3.45 6.54
CA THR A 334 -8.77 4.82 6.22
C THR A 334 -8.59 5.76 7.42
N VAL A 335 -8.99 5.33 8.62
CA VAL A 335 -8.90 6.14 9.84
C VAL A 335 -7.46 6.37 10.25
N ILE A 336 -6.63 5.33 10.33
CA ILE A 336 -5.22 5.48 10.74
C ILE A 336 -4.41 6.18 9.63
N GLY A 337 -4.73 5.97 8.35
CA GLY A 337 -4.19 6.77 7.25
C GLY A 337 -4.44 8.27 7.44
N TYR A 338 -5.67 8.65 7.76
CA TYR A 338 -6.03 10.03 8.11
C TYR A 338 -5.30 10.53 9.36
N LEU A 339 -5.30 9.77 10.46
CA LEU A 339 -4.65 10.15 11.71
C LEU A 339 -3.12 10.27 11.57
N SER A 340 -2.50 9.56 10.62
CA SER A 340 -1.06 9.68 10.33
C SER A 340 -0.69 11.07 9.84
N GLN A 341 -1.64 11.80 9.27
CA GLN A 341 -1.45 13.19 8.89
C GLN A 341 -1.33 14.10 10.11
N MET A 342 -1.86 13.72 11.27
CA MET A 342 -1.75 14.51 12.50
C MET A 342 -0.54 14.09 13.33
N PHE A 343 -0.37 12.78 13.51
CA PHE A 343 0.58 12.24 14.49
C PHE A 343 1.95 11.86 13.91
N GLY A 344 2.11 11.86 12.59
CA GLY A 344 3.33 11.32 11.95
C GLY A 344 3.12 9.90 11.44
N ARG A 345 3.90 9.49 10.42
CA ARG A 345 3.74 8.17 9.80
C ARG A 345 4.19 7.07 10.76
N ARG A 346 5.38 7.23 11.37
CA ARG A 346 5.98 6.24 12.27
C ARG A 346 5.17 6.05 13.55
N PHE A 347 4.73 7.14 14.17
CA PHE A 347 3.93 7.08 15.40
C PHE A 347 2.61 6.33 15.19
N SER A 348 1.91 6.59 14.08
CA SER A 348 0.67 5.91 13.74
C SER A 348 0.87 4.43 13.47
N ILE A 349 1.93 4.04 12.76
CA ILE A 349 2.27 2.62 12.52
C ILE A 349 2.57 1.90 13.84
N ILE A 350 3.39 2.49 14.72
CA ILE A 350 3.74 1.89 16.02
C ILE A 350 2.51 1.73 16.90
N SER A 351 1.67 2.77 16.96
CA SER A 351 0.43 2.75 17.75
C SER A 351 -0.55 1.68 17.25
N ALA A 352 -0.67 1.50 15.93
CA ALA A 352 -1.45 0.43 15.31
C ALA A 352 -0.89 -0.96 15.66
N CYS A 353 0.44 -1.15 15.63
CA CYS A 353 1.07 -2.41 16.01
C CYS A 353 0.88 -2.75 17.50
N ILE A 354 0.94 -1.76 18.39
CA ILE A 354 0.67 -1.96 19.83
C ILE A 354 -0.79 -2.36 20.05
N LEU A 355 -1.72 -1.69 19.36
CA LEU A 355 -3.15 -2.03 19.42
C LEU A 355 -3.42 -3.45 18.90
N GLY A 356 -2.85 -3.81 17.74
CA GLY A 356 -2.94 -5.17 17.20
C GLY A 356 -2.35 -6.22 18.16
N GLY A 357 -1.16 -5.95 18.71
CA GLY A 357 -0.55 -6.82 19.71
C GLY A 357 -1.45 -7.09 20.93
N ALA A 358 -2.20 -6.08 21.40
CA ALA A 358 -3.16 -6.23 22.49
C ALA A 358 -4.41 -7.03 22.10
N LEU A 359 -4.79 -6.99 20.83
CA LEU A 359 -5.98 -7.65 20.26
C LEU A 359 -5.71 -9.09 19.78
N LEU A 360 -4.45 -9.54 19.76
CA LEU A 360 -4.11 -10.92 19.40
C LEU A 360 -4.77 -11.98 20.28
N TYR A 361 -4.90 -11.72 21.60
CA TYR A 361 -5.56 -12.67 22.51
C TYR A 361 -7.03 -12.91 22.13
N PRO A 362 -7.89 -11.88 22.06
CA PRO A 362 -9.27 -12.08 21.64
C PRO A 362 -9.39 -12.59 20.19
N TYR A 363 -8.45 -12.23 19.29
CA TYR A 363 -8.46 -12.68 17.90
C TYR A 363 -8.22 -14.20 17.75
N CYS A 364 -7.31 -14.76 18.56
CA CYS A 364 -6.86 -16.14 18.40
C CYS A 364 -7.57 -17.15 19.32
N PHE A 365 -8.13 -16.70 20.45
CA PHE A 365 -8.61 -17.61 21.51
C PHE A 365 -10.13 -17.60 21.72
N ILE A 366 -10.88 -16.67 21.12
CA ILE A 366 -12.34 -16.66 21.20
C ILE A 366 -12.92 -17.69 20.21
N GLY A 367 -13.57 -18.72 20.73
CA GLY A 367 -14.10 -19.83 19.93
C GLY A 367 -15.57 -19.75 19.52
N ASN A 368 -16.23 -18.62 19.74
CA ASN A 368 -17.64 -18.40 19.39
C ASN A 368 -17.78 -17.21 18.43
N GLU A 369 -19.00 -16.93 17.97
CA GLU A 369 -19.27 -15.87 16.98
C GLU A 369 -18.84 -14.46 17.45
N ARG A 370 -18.58 -14.26 18.75
CA ARG A 370 -18.03 -13.00 19.28
C ARG A 370 -16.62 -12.72 18.76
N VAL A 371 -15.93 -13.71 18.20
CA VAL A 371 -14.63 -13.52 17.52
C VAL A 371 -14.73 -12.52 16.37
N MET A 372 -15.92 -12.30 15.79
CA MET A 372 -16.14 -11.30 14.73
C MET A 372 -15.74 -9.89 15.16
N ALA A 373 -16.02 -9.49 16.40
CA ALA A 373 -15.61 -8.18 16.92
C ALA A 373 -14.08 -8.10 17.05
N ALA A 374 -13.44 -9.16 17.55
CA ALA A 374 -11.99 -9.23 17.63
C ALA A 374 -11.36 -9.19 16.22
N ALA A 375 -11.95 -9.89 15.25
CA ALA A 375 -11.51 -9.88 13.86
C ALA A 375 -11.62 -8.50 13.22
N PHE A 376 -12.69 -7.77 13.50
CA PHE A 376 -12.85 -6.39 13.06
C PHE A 376 -11.72 -5.50 13.58
N PHE A 377 -11.51 -5.48 14.90
CA PHE A 377 -10.53 -4.56 15.50
C PHE A 377 -9.08 -4.97 15.20
N GLU A 378 -8.78 -6.27 15.14
CA GLU A 378 -7.46 -6.77 14.77
C GLU A 378 -7.12 -6.36 13.33
N GLN A 379 -8.04 -6.60 12.39
CA GLN A 379 -7.82 -6.20 11.01
C GLN A 379 -7.85 -4.68 10.82
N ALA A 380 -8.61 -3.95 11.65
CA ALA A 380 -8.54 -2.49 11.69
C ALA A 380 -7.16 -1.99 12.15
N ALA A 381 -6.51 -2.66 13.09
CA ALA A 381 -5.15 -2.31 13.51
C ALA A 381 -4.11 -2.68 12.44
N VAL A 382 -4.15 -3.91 11.93
CA VAL A 382 -3.22 -4.41 10.89
C VAL A 382 -3.31 -3.56 9.62
N GLN A 383 -4.51 -3.40 9.07
CA GLN A 383 -4.70 -2.61 7.85
C GLN A 383 -4.68 -1.11 8.10
N GLY A 384 -4.92 -0.71 9.35
CA GLY A 384 -4.64 0.61 9.87
C GLY A 384 -3.20 1.05 9.60
N ALA A 385 -2.24 0.21 10.00
CA ALA A 385 -0.83 0.46 9.70
C ALA A 385 -0.58 0.51 8.18
N TRP A 386 -1.20 -0.40 7.41
CA TRP A 386 -1.07 -0.41 5.94
C TRP A 386 -1.61 0.85 5.25
N GLY A 387 -2.64 1.50 5.81
CA GLY A 387 -3.18 2.74 5.25
C GLY A 387 -2.13 3.87 5.16
N VAL A 388 -1.11 3.82 6.02
CA VAL A 388 0.01 4.78 6.06
C VAL A 388 1.09 4.44 5.02
N ILE A 389 1.19 3.19 4.58
CA ILE A 389 2.32 2.69 3.79
C ILE A 389 2.45 3.33 2.40
N PRO A 390 1.39 3.46 1.58
CA PRO A 390 1.54 4.05 0.26
C PRO A 390 2.19 5.44 0.32
N ILE A 391 1.71 6.32 1.21
CA ILE A 391 2.31 7.64 1.38
C ILE A 391 3.69 7.58 2.02
N HIS A 392 3.91 6.73 3.02
CA HIS A 392 5.20 6.64 3.69
C HIS A 392 6.30 6.20 2.71
N LEU A 393 6.05 5.17 1.89
CA LEU A 393 7.02 4.74 0.88
C LEU A 393 7.27 5.83 -0.18
N MET A 394 6.24 6.58 -0.57
CA MET A 394 6.35 7.66 -1.55
C MET A 394 7.15 8.86 -1.02
N GLU A 395 6.98 9.22 0.27
CA GLU A 395 7.73 10.29 0.96
C GLU A 395 9.21 9.89 1.18
N LEU A 396 9.48 8.61 1.45
CA LEU A 396 10.85 8.08 1.55
C LEU A 396 11.57 8.01 0.20
N SER A 397 10.83 7.73 -0.87
CA SER A 397 11.44 7.43 -2.16
C SER A 397 11.97 8.70 -2.86
N PRO A 398 13.17 8.63 -3.48
CA PRO A 398 13.69 9.70 -4.34
C PRO A 398 12.71 10.00 -5.46
N GLY A 399 12.52 11.27 -5.80
CA GLY A 399 11.52 11.66 -6.79
C GLY A 399 11.76 11.04 -8.17
N SER A 400 13.02 11.07 -8.63
CA SER A 400 13.45 10.52 -9.93
C SER A 400 13.17 9.02 -10.14
N PHE A 401 13.12 8.22 -9.07
CA PHE A 401 12.92 6.75 -9.10
C PHE A 401 11.78 6.31 -8.18
N ARG A 402 10.80 7.18 -7.95
CA ARG A 402 9.78 6.96 -6.93
C ARG A 402 8.97 5.69 -7.20
N THR A 403 8.53 5.51 -8.44
CA THR A 403 7.71 4.34 -8.79
C THR A 403 8.52 3.04 -8.69
N PHE A 404 9.79 3.06 -9.13
CA PHE A 404 10.72 1.95 -9.00
C PHE A 404 10.98 1.58 -7.54
N VAL A 405 11.32 2.53 -6.67
CA VAL A 405 11.66 2.28 -5.27
C VAL A 405 10.44 1.74 -4.52
N VAL A 406 9.28 2.39 -4.63
CA VAL A 406 8.02 1.97 -3.98
C VAL A 406 7.59 0.57 -4.44
N GLY A 407 7.57 0.34 -5.75
CA GLY A 407 7.18 -0.96 -6.31
C GLY A 407 8.14 -2.07 -5.89
N THR A 408 9.45 -1.82 -6.01
CA THR A 408 10.49 -2.82 -5.72
C THR A 408 10.55 -3.15 -4.24
N SER A 409 10.48 -2.15 -3.34
CA SER A 409 10.48 -2.40 -1.90
C SER A 409 9.27 -3.23 -1.47
N TYR A 410 8.09 -2.90 -2.00
CA TYR A 410 6.86 -3.64 -1.72
C TYR A 410 6.99 -5.11 -2.15
N GLN A 411 7.37 -5.37 -3.40
CA GLN A 411 7.33 -6.73 -3.94
C GLN A 411 8.49 -7.61 -3.44
N LEU A 412 9.67 -7.05 -3.19
CA LEU A 412 10.75 -7.78 -2.53
C LEU A 412 10.39 -8.11 -1.08
N GLY A 413 9.74 -7.19 -0.36
CA GLY A 413 9.19 -7.48 0.96
C GLY A 413 8.20 -8.64 0.92
N ASN A 414 7.30 -8.64 -0.07
CA ASN A 414 6.34 -9.72 -0.30
C ASN A 414 7.01 -11.08 -0.62
N LEU A 415 8.08 -11.07 -1.42
CA LEU A 415 8.88 -12.27 -1.69
C LEU A 415 9.45 -12.87 -0.39
N VAL A 416 9.99 -12.03 0.50
CA VAL A 416 10.54 -12.46 1.80
C VAL A 416 9.44 -13.06 2.67
N SER A 417 8.24 -12.48 2.67
CA SER A 417 7.11 -12.97 3.46
C SER A 417 6.36 -14.16 2.85
N SER A 418 6.68 -14.58 1.62
CA SER A 418 5.95 -15.66 0.92
C SER A 418 5.94 -17.01 1.66
N ALA A 419 6.86 -17.21 2.60
CA ALA A 419 6.92 -18.41 3.43
C ALA A 419 6.04 -18.35 4.71
N SER A 420 5.40 -17.21 5.00
CA SER A 420 4.63 -16.96 6.25
C SER A 420 3.63 -18.06 6.58
N SER A 421 2.66 -18.32 5.71
CA SER A 421 1.61 -19.32 5.98
C SER A 421 2.16 -20.75 5.93
N THR A 422 3.29 -21.01 5.27
CA THR A 422 3.99 -22.31 5.34
C THR A 422 4.66 -22.50 6.71
N ILE A 423 5.31 -21.46 7.24
CA ILE A 423 5.91 -21.46 8.58
C ILE A 423 4.83 -21.71 9.64
N GLU A 424 3.73 -20.98 9.58
CA GLU A 424 2.63 -21.14 10.53
C GLU A 424 1.95 -22.51 10.42
N ALA A 425 1.76 -23.04 9.20
CA ALA A 425 1.18 -24.36 9.01
C ALA A 425 2.08 -25.46 9.60
N THR A 426 3.38 -25.42 9.29
CA THR A 426 4.37 -26.42 9.74
C THR A 426 4.56 -26.38 11.26
N ILE A 427 4.55 -25.19 11.87
CA ILE A 427 4.62 -25.06 13.33
C ILE A 427 3.28 -25.46 13.97
N GLY A 428 2.16 -25.16 13.33
CA GLY A 428 0.81 -25.55 13.75
C GLY A 428 0.67 -27.05 13.96
N GLU A 429 1.26 -27.85 13.07
CA GLU A 429 1.25 -29.32 13.15
C GLU A 429 1.86 -29.87 14.45
N ARG A 430 2.73 -29.09 15.12
CA ARG A 430 3.34 -29.47 16.40
C ARG A 430 2.38 -29.37 17.60
N PHE A 431 1.22 -28.76 17.42
CA PHE A 431 0.21 -28.58 18.47
C PHE A 431 -1.11 -29.28 18.10
N PRO A 432 -1.16 -30.62 18.13
CA PRO A 432 -2.35 -31.37 17.76
C PRO A 432 -3.50 -31.17 18.76
N LEU A 433 -4.71 -31.08 18.23
CA LEU A 433 -5.98 -31.11 18.96
C LEU A 433 -6.63 -32.49 18.78
N PRO A 434 -7.57 -32.87 19.68
CA PRO A 434 -8.33 -34.10 19.53
C PRO A 434 -8.97 -34.20 18.13
N PRO A 435 -8.78 -35.32 17.41
CA PRO A 435 -9.30 -35.46 16.05
C PRO A 435 -10.82 -35.45 16.07
N LEU A 436 -11.41 -34.81 15.06
CA LEU A 436 -12.86 -34.82 14.89
C LEU A 436 -13.22 -36.00 13.98
N VAL A 437 -14.10 -36.87 14.46
CA VAL A 437 -14.68 -37.95 13.65
C VAL A 437 -16.06 -37.49 13.22
N LYS A 438 -16.20 -37.18 11.92
CA LYS A 438 -17.49 -36.80 11.33
C LYS A 438 -17.75 -37.70 10.13
N GLU A 439 -18.90 -38.36 10.11
CA GLU A 439 -19.30 -39.28 9.02
C GLU A 439 -18.25 -40.36 8.70
N GLY A 440 -17.60 -40.91 9.73
CA GLY A 440 -16.58 -41.95 9.57
C GLY A 440 -15.23 -41.47 9.02
N LYS A 441 -15.06 -40.17 8.75
CA LYS A 441 -13.76 -39.57 8.41
C LYS A 441 -13.13 -38.90 9.63
N THR A 442 -11.91 -39.34 9.95
CA THR A 442 -11.07 -38.73 10.98
C THR A 442 -10.33 -37.53 10.38
N THR A 443 -10.64 -36.32 10.85
CA THR A 443 -9.91 -35.11 10.45
C THR A 443 -8.96 -34.69 11.57
N HIS A 444 -7.67 -34.60 11.27
CA HIS A 444 -6.66 -34.05 12.17
C HIS A 444 -6.88 -32.55 12.38
N ARG A 445 -6.74 -32.11 13.63
CA ARG A 445 -6.95 -30.71 14.04
C ARG A 445 -5.71 -30.21 14.76
N TYR A 446 -5.42 -28.92 14.61
CA TYR A 446 -4.24 -28.28 15.17
C TYR A 446 -4.60 -26.93 15.80
N ALA A 447 -3.84 -26.52 16.82
CA ALA A 447 -4.06 -25.28 17.54
C ALA A 447 -3.42 -24.07 16.82
N TYR A 448 -3.90 -23.77 15.62
CA TYR A 448 -3.40 -22.67 14.79
C TYR A 448 -3.43 -21.31 15.51
N GLY A 449 -4.41 -21.06 16.38
CA GLY A 449 -4.50 -19.79 17.12
C GLY A 449 -3.29 -19.51 18.01
N LYS A 450 -2.65 -20.54 18.59
CA LYS A 450 -1.41 -20.35 19.36
C LYS A 450 -0.25 -19.91 18.48
N VAL A 451 -0.14 -20.50 17.30
CA VAL A 451 0.95 -20.21 16.36
C VAL A 451 0.78 -18.82 15.77
N ILE A 452 -0.43 -18.47 15.32
CA ILE A 452 -0.77 -17.14 14.81
C ILE A 452 -0.46 -16.08 15.87
N ALA A 453 -0.88 -16.28 17.14
CA ALA A 453 -0.62 -15.32 18.20
C ALA A 453 0.89 -15.07 18.46
N ILE A 454 1.69 -16.14 18.52
CA ILE A 454 3.14 -16.02 18.74
C ILE A 454 3.81 -15.37 17.52
N PHE A 455 3.47 -15.84 16.33
CA PHE A 455 4.02 -15.35 15.07
C PHE A 455 3.74 -13.86 14.90
N MET A 456 2.48 -13.45 15.03
CA MET A 456 2.08 -12.05 14.94
C MET A 456 2.69 -11.19 16.04
N GLY A 457 2.83 -11.71 17.27
CA GLY A 457 3.53 -10.99 18.34
C GLY A 457 4.99 -10.65 17.97
N CYS A 458 5.71 -11.62 17.39
CA CYS A 458 7.06 -11.38 16.86
C CYS A 458 7.07 -10.39 15.70
N VAL A 459 6.10 -10.49 14.79
CA VAL A 459 6.01 -9.60 13.63
C VAL A 459 5.69 -8.15 14.03
N PHE A 460 4.76 -7.92 14.97
CA PHE A 460 4.49 -6.58 15.49
C PHE A 460 5.72 -5.99 16.16
N ALA A 461 6.45 -6.76 16.97
CA ALA A 461 7.70 -6.30 17.56
C ALA A 461 8.74 -5.93 16.48
N TYR A 462 8.87 -6.75 15.45
CA TYR A 462 9.76 -6.47 14.31
C TYR A 462 9.38 -5.18 13.57
N VAL A 463 8.11 -4.99 13.24
CA VAL A 463 7.61 -3.79 12.57
C VAL A 463 7.80 -2.55 13.45
N ILE A 464 7.55 -2.65 14.77
CA ILE A 464 7.80 -1.56 15.72
C ILE A 464 9.28 -1.17 15.71
N VAL A 465 10.20 -2.13 15.81
CA VAL A 465 11.65 -1.87 15.82
C VAL A 465 12.09 -1.22 14.51
N LEU A 466 11.69 -1.75 13.35
CA LEU A 466 12.07 -1.16 12.06
C LEU A 466 11.46 0.22 11.85
N THR A 467 10.19 0.41 12.20
CA THR A 467 9.53 1.72 12.11
C THR A 467 10.21 2.72 13.05
N PHE A 468 10.64 2.28 14.23
CA PHE A 468 11.40 3.11 15.15
C PHE A 468 12.79 3.49 14.62
N LEU A 469 13.48 2.61 13.90
CA LEU A 469 14.80 2.91 13.32
C LEU A 469 14.73 3.77 12.04
N GLY A 470 13.57 3.79 11.39
CA GLY A 470 13.34 4.50 10.13
C GLY A 470 13.34 6.02 10.22
N PRO A 471 13.62 6.71 9.10
CA PRO A 471 13.43 8.15 8.97
C PRO A 471 11.94 8.54 8.88
N GLU A 472 11.62 9.79 9.23
CA GLU A 472 10.29 10.40 9.07
C GLU A 472 10.43 11.58 8.09
N TYR A 473 9.79 11.47 6.92
CA TYR A 473 9.76 12.54 5.90
C TYR A 473 8.33 13.00 5.61
N LYS A 474 7.48 13.00 6.65
CA LYS A 474 6.10 13.46 6.54
C LYS A 474 6.04 14.85 5.90
N GLY A 475 5.21 15.00 4.87
CA GLY A 475 4.98 16.30 4.22
C GLY A 475 6.07 16.71 3.23
N ARG A 476 7.00 15.81 2.88
CA ARG A 476 7.98 16.08 1.84
C ARG A 476 7.28 16.42 0.51
N SER A 477 7.63 17.56 -0.08
CA SER A 477 7.14 17.95 -1.40
C SER A 477 7.63 16.97 -2.47
N MET A 478 6.74 16.64 -3.40
CA MET A 478 7.00 15.62 -4.43
C MET A 478 7.36 16.21 -5.80
N GLY A 479 7.31 17.55 -5.93
CA GLY A 479 7.64 18.31 -7.13
C GLY A 479 9.12 18.23 -7.51
N ALA A 480 9.47 18.65 -8.73
CA ALA A 480 10.85 18.59 -9.20
C ALA A 480 11.74 19.64 -8.52
N ALA A 481 11.19 20.81 -8.18
CA ALA A 481 11.91 21.94 -7.57
C ALA A 481 12.51 21.66 -6.17
N HIS A 482 12.02 20.65 -5.46
CA HIS A 482 12.51 20.29 -4.12
C HIS A 482 13.30 18.96 -4.09
N ASP A 483 13.71 18.45 -5.25
CA ASP A 483 14.47 17.21 -5.38
C ASP A 483 15.98 17.49 -5.57
N HIS A 484 16.73 17.57 -4.47
CA HIS A 484 18.18 17.83 -4.51
C HIS A 484 18.98 16.79 -5.32
N ASP A 485 18.51 15.53 -5.41
CA ASP A 485 19.16 14.52 -6.26
C ASP A 485 18.97 14.85 -7.74
N PHE A 486 17.83 15.45 -8.09
CA PHE A 486 17.53 15.92 -9.44
C PHE A 486 18.35 17.16 -9.80
N GLU A 487 18.51 18.10 -8.88
CA GLU A 487 19.39 19.27 -9.05
C GLU A 487 20.86 18.85 -9.24
N GLU A 488 21.37 17.90 -8.46
CA GLU A 488 22.75 17.40 -8.56
C GLU A 488 22.98 16.63 -9.88
N ALA A 489 21.99 15.84 -10.31
CA ALA A 489 22.08 15.08 -11.57
C ALA A 489 22.09 16.01 -12.79
N THR A 490 21.28 17.08 -12.77
CA THR A 490 21.11 18.02 -13.89
C THR A 490 22.06 19.22 -13.84
N GLY A 491 22.62 19.54 -12.67
CA GLY A 491 23.49 20.68 -12.42
C GLY A 491 22.77 22.03 -12.53
N ARG A 492 21.44 22.07 -12.41
CA ARG A 492 20.62 23.28 -12.54
C ARG A 492 19.64 23.37 -11.38
N PRO A 493 19.63 24.47 -10.60
CA PRO A 493 18.53 24.75 -9.69
C PRO A 493 17.26 25.02 -10.51
N ILE A 494 16.13 24.47 -10.10
CA ILE A 494 14.84 24.75 -10.72
C ILE A 494 14.23 25.89 -9.91
N GLU A 495 14.13 27.07 -10.50
CA GLU A 495 13.37 28.16 -9.90
C GLU A 495 11.88 27.77 -9.86
N ASP A 496 11.26 28.00 -8.70
CA ASP A 496 9.83 27.78 -8.45
C ASP A 496 9.00 28.65 -9.43
N THR A 497 8.63 28.09 -10.58
CA THR A 497 7.74 28.80 -11.50
C THR A 497 6.30 28.65 -11.04
N ASP A 498 5.85 29.64 -10.25
CA ASP A 498 4.46 30.04 -10.00
C ASP A 498 3.47 28.92 -9.62
N HIS A 499 3.58 28.38 -8.41
CA HIS A 499 2.44 27.76 -7.72
C HIS A 499 1.70 28.73 -6.77
N ASP A 500 2.25 29.92 -6.54
CA ASP A 500 1.72 30.95 -5.63
C ASP A 500 0.60 31.83 -6.23
N GLY A 501 0.31 31.67 -7.53
CA GLY A 501 -0.66 32.49 -8.27
C GLY A 501 -2.12 32.06 -8.12
N PHE A 502 -2.38 30.85 -7.62
CA PHE A 502 -3.75 30.31 -7.48
C PHE A 502 -4.37 30.58 -6.10
N ASP A 503 -3.56 30.66 -5.04
CA ASP A 503 -4.07 30.92 -3.67
C ASP A 503 -4.35 32.41 -3.42
N LYS A 504 -3.62 33.32 -4.07
CA LYS A 504 -3.78 34.77 -3.87
C LYS A 504 -5.02 35.39 -4.54
N ARG A 505 -5.67 34.69 -5.47
CA ARG A 505 -6.90 35.19 -6.11
C ARG A 505 -8.15 34.95 -5.29
N HIS A 506 -8.13 34.04 -4.32
CA HIS A 506 -9.30 33.80 -3.47
C HIS A 506 -9.35 34.72 -2.25
N ASP A 507 -8.19 35.11 -1.70
CA ASP A 507 -8.13 36.05 -0.56
C ASP A 507 -8.33 37.52 -0.97
N SER A 508 -8.12 37.88 -2.24
CA SER A 508 -8.30 39.27 -2.70
C SER A 508 -9.75 39.64 -3.02
N ASP A 509 -10.62 38.65 -3.28
CA ASP A 509 -12.04 38.88 -3.57
C ASP A 509 -12.90 38.96 -2.29
N GLU A 510 -12.52 38.27 -1.20
CA GLU A 510 -13.24 38.38 0.09
C GLU A 510 -12.97 39.72 0.81
N ASP A 511 -11.76 40.28 0.69
CA ASP A 511 -11.40 41.57 1.29
C ASP A 511 -11.99 42.79 0.55
N GLN A 512 -12.41 42.65 -0.71
CA GLN A 512 -13.09 43.71 -1.45
C GLN A 512 -14.60 43.76 -1.17
N ILE A 513 -15.24 42.64 -0.81
CA ILE A 513 -16.67 42.59 -0.50
C ILE A 513 -16.95 43.08 0.93
N ALA A 514 -16.00 42.98 1.85
CA ALA A 514 -16.14 43.48 3.23
C ALA A 514 -15.98 45.00 3.38
N LYS A 515 -15.63 45.75 2.31
CA LYS A 515 -15.47 47.22 2.34
C LYS A 515 -16.56 47.99 1.59
N SER A 516 -17.61 47.33 1.10
CA SER A 516 -18.71 47.98 0.40
C SER A 516 -20.09 47.84 1.05
N HIS A 517 -20.16 47.62 2.37
CA HIS A 517 -21.42 47.70 3.13
C HIS A 517 -21.28 48.52 4.41
#